data_AF-A0ABD6EC62-F1
#
_entry.id   AF-A0ABD6EC62-F1
#
_cell.length_a   1.000
_cell.length_b   1.000
_cell.length_c   1.000
_cell.angle_alpha   90.00
_cell.angle_beta   90.00
_cell.angle_gamma   90.00
#
_symmetry.space_group_name_H-M   'P 1'
#
loop_
_entity.id
_entity.type
_entity.pdbx_description
1 polymer ?
#
loop_
_entity_poly.entity_id
_entity_poly.type
_entity_poly.pdbx_seq_one_letter_code
_entity_poly.pdbx_strand_id
1 'polypeptide(L)'
;MLGKKLLMYPNRRWMSLAKPVADKIKLAESESSTSSTAVNSDRSHSVRNISRLWDRHRIIAERGIPPVSYEWEKEKWAKAERFGQYGLASGVNIAELWPTVEEIEEEEALGIYAPFTRVLEKTKNDEKQREAELAKRLLELENKEKNYGNVLKKFEASKVEAEKELSEKEALLEKKIREIQEYFGYWIDPKDPRFEVMFKQKEAEEKKAAKLAKRQAAQKKTIAAVLDTESASSDAK
;
A
#
# COMPACT_ATOMS: atom_id res chain seq x y z
N MET A 1 -1.56 11.42 -18.11
CA MET A 1 -3.01 11.44 -17.82
C MET A 1 -3.20 11.10 -16.36
N LEU A 2 -3.85 11.98 -15.59
CA LEU A 2 -4.69 11.74 -14.40
C LEU A 2 -4.73 13.04 -13.61
N GLY A 3 -5.87 13.72 -13.74
CA GLY A 3 -6.08 15.10 -13.37
C GLY A 3 -6.18 15.33 -11.86
N LYS A 4 -5.57 16.42 -11.42
CA LYS A 4 -5.76 17.00 -10.09
C LYS A 4 -7.09 17.75 -10.09
N LYS A 5 -8.09 17.22 -9.37
CA LYS A 5 -9.34 17.96 -9.08
C LYS A 5 -9.04 19.02 -8.03
N LEU A 6 -8.93 20.26 -8.48
CA LEU A 6 -8.96 21.45 -7.65
C LEU A 6 -10.40 21.61 -7.16
N LEU A 7 -10.66 21.37 -5.88
CA LEU A 7 -11.95 21.69 -5.25
C LEU A 7 -12.03 23.21 -5.07
N MET A 8 -12.60 23.82 -6.09
CA MET A 8 -12.94 25.22 -6.22
C MET A 8 -14.14 25.50 -5.29
N TYR A 9 -13.94 26.31 -4.26
CA TYR A 9 -15.05 26.86 -3.46
C TYR A 9 -15.92 27.75 -4.36
N PRO A 10 -17.25 27.53 -4.48
CA PRO A 10 -18.09 28.42 -5.26
C PRO A 10 -18.45 29.66 -4.43
N ASN A 11 -17.79 30.76 -4.79
CA ASN A 11 -18.10 32.13 -4.45
C ASN A 11 -19.56 32.45 -4.86
N ARG A 12 -20.49 32.54 -3.90
CA ARG A 12 -21.91 32.89 -4.15
C ARG A 12 -22.05 34.40 -4.37
N ARG A 13 -21.91 34.81 -5.62
CA ARG A 13 -22.25 36.13 -6.14
C ARG A 13 -23.61 36.06 -6.87
N TRP A 14 -24.56 36.83 -6.35
CA TRP A 14 -25.82 37.32 -6.92
C TRP A 14 -26.48 36.59 -8.09
N MET A 15 -27.71 36.11 -7.86
CA MET A 15 -28.79 36.21 -8.83
C MET A 15 -30.08 36.68 -8.15
N SER A 16 -30.64 37.72 -8.75
CA SER A 16 -31.87 38.41 -8.45
C SER A 16 -33.11 37.69 -9.01
N LEU A 17 -34.28 38.14 -8.53
CA LEU A 17 -35.65 38.02 -9.07
C LEU A 17 -36.48 36.78 -8.69
N ALA A 18 -37.34 36.96 -7.68
CA ALA A 18 -38.72 36.46 -7.70
C ALA A 18 -39.62 37.42 -6.90
N LYS A 19 -40.78 37.76 -7.46
CA LYS A 19 -41.79 38.71 -6.95
C LYS A 19 -42.59 38.11 -5.77
N PRO A 20 -43.19 38.95 -4.91
CA PRO A 20 -43.98 38.48 -3.77
C PRO A 20 -45.39 38.04 -4.21
N VAL A 21 -45.86 36.92 -3.68
CA VAL A 21 -47.28 36.55 -3.65
C VAL A 21 -47.81 36.94 -2.28
N ALA A 22 -48.83 37.79 -2.29
CA ALA A 22 -49.52 38.28 -1.12
C ALA A 22 -50.67 37.32 -0.78
N ASP A 23 -50.67 36.75 0.42
CA ASP A 23 -51.85 36.11 0.98
C ASP A 23 -52.31 36.84 2.25
N LYS A 24 -53.53 37.37 2.13
CA LYS A 24 -54.33 37.96 3.20
C LYS A 24 -54.98 36.82 3.98
N ILE A 25 -54.79 36.77 5.30
CA ILE A 25 -55.75 36.10 6.19
C ILE A 25 -56.06 37.06 7.35
N LYS A 26 -57.36 37.25 7.57
CA LYS A 26 -58.01 38.13 8.54
C LYS A 26 -58.04 37.50 9.94
N LEU A 27 -57.91 38.40 10.93
CA LEU A 27 -58.53 38.47 12.27
C LEU A 27 -59.03 37.19 12.96
N ALA A 28 -58.52 36.98 14.18
CA ALA A 28 -59.34 36.62 15.33
C ALA A 28 -58.78 37.31 16.58
N GLU A 29 -59.54 38.26 17.12
CA GLU A 29 -59.36 38.89 18.42
C GLU A 29 -59.71 37.88 19.53
N SER A 30 -58.90 37.83 20.59
CA SER A 30 -59.42 37.57 21.93
C SER A 30 -58.57 38.35 22.93
N GLU A 31 -59.18 39.38 23.48
CA GLU A 31 -58.66 40.19 24.57
C GLU A 31 -58.86 39.43 25.88
N SER A 32 -57.82 39.35 26.72
CA SER A 32 -58.04 39.40 28.17
C SER A 32 -56.87 40.13 28.83
N SER A 33 -57.23 41.30 29.34
CA SER A 33 -56.36 42.30 29.96
C SER A 33 -56.12 41.96 31.43
N THR A 34 -54.86 41.99 31.88
CA THR A 34 -54.50 42.44 33.24
C THR A 34 -53.16 43.17 33.21
N SER A 35 -53.25 44.45 32.87
CA SER A 35 -52.61 45.58 33.55
C SER A 35 -51.59 45.23 34.66
N SER A 36 -50.30 45.45 34.38
CA SER A 36 -49.38 46.03 35.35
C SER A 36 -48.53 47.09 34.65
N THR A 37 -48.97 48.33 34.82
CA THR A 37 -48.28 49.57 34.47
C THR A 37 -46.87 49.62 35.04
N ALA A 38 -45.88 49.64 34.16
CA ALA A 38 -44.60 50.29 34.39
C ALA A 38 -44.40 51.30 33.26
N VAL A 39 -44.95 52.49 33.46
CA VAL A 39 -44.61 53.69 32.70
C VAL A 39 -43.17 54.03 33.07
N ASN A 40 -42.21 53.51 32.32
CA ASN A 40 -40.87 54.05 32.30
C ASN A 40 -40.69 54.79 30.97
N SER A 41 -40.70 56.10 31.11
CA SER A 41 -40.36 57.07 30.09
C SER A 41 -39.02 56.73 29.44
N ASP A 42 -39.03 56.37 28.17
CA ASP A 42 -37.90 56.65 27.30
C ASP A 42 -38.41 57.29 26.02
N ARG A 43 -38.58 58.62 26.10
CA ARG A 43 -38.50 59.49 24.94
C ARG A 43 -37.05 59.45 24.45
N SER A 44 -36.65 58.37 23.79
CA SER A 44 -35.38 58.35 23.08
C SER A 44 -35.53 59.27 21.87
N HIS A 45 -34.85 60.42 21.90
CA HIS A 45 -34.69 61.28 20.75
C HIS A 45 -34.38 60.42 19.52
N SER A 46 -35.06 60.65 18.39
CA SER A 46 -34.62 60.10 17.10
C SER A 46 -33.29 60.78 16.75
N VAL A 47 -32.21 60.39 17.42
CA VAL A 47 -30.86 60.82 17.12
C VAL A 47 -30.63 60.32 15.70
N ARG A 48 -30.62 61.24 14.74
CA ARG A 48 -30.37 60.90 13.34
C ARG A 48 -29.08 60.10 13.32
N ASN A 49 -29.12 58.91 12.73
CA ASN A 49 -27.94 58.07 12.62
C ASN A 49 -26.90 58.77 11.73
N ILE A 50 -25.91 59.42 12.34
CA ILE A 50 -24.85 60.15 11.64
C ILE A 50 -23.83 59.17 11.05
N SER A 51 -23.60 58.02 11.70
CA SER A 51 -22.56 57.07 11.32
C SER A 51 -22.90 56.28 10.06
N ARG A 52 -24.16 56.30 9.60
CA ARG A 52 -24.68 55.52 8.44
C ARG A 52 -24.43 54.01 8.57
N LEU A 53 -23.99 53.54 9.73
CA LEU A 53 -23.86 52.12 10.05
C LEU A 53 -25.26 51.53 10.21
N TRP A 54 -25.40 50.28 9.80
CA TRP A 54 -26.61 49.51 10.09
C TRP A 54 -26.77 49.36 11.61
N ASP A 55 -28.01 49.37 12.10
CA ASP A 55 -28.35 49.32 13.53
C ASP A 55 -27.60 48.20 14.28
N ARG A 56 -27.46 47.02 13.67
CA ARG A 56 -26.70 45.90 14.24
C ARG A 56 -25.22 46.25 14.46
N HIS A 57 -24.57 46.87 13.48
CA HIS A 57 -23.16 47.27 13.60
C HIS A 57 -22.96 48.42 14.58
N ARG A 58 -23.95 49.31 14.69
CA ARG A 58 -23.94 50.38 15.70
C ARG A 58 -23.98 49.80 17.12
N ILE A 59 -24.89 48.85 17.38
CA ILE A 59 -24.99 48.17 18.68
C ILE A 59 -23.67 47.49 19.04
N ILE A 60 -23.02 46.82 18.08
CA ILE A 60 -21.70 46.19 18.30
C ILE A 60 -20.63 47.23 18.64
N ALA A 61 -20.60 48.37 17.94
CA ALA A 61 -19.65 49.45 18.21
C ALA A 61 -19.86 50.08 19.60
N GLU A 62 -21.12 50.16 20.04
CA GLU A 62 -21.52 50.60 21.38
C GLU A 62 -21.32 49.51 22.45
N ARG A 63 -20.73 48.35 22.09
CA ARG A 63 -20.55 47.16 22.94
C ARG A 63 -21.85 46.57 23.48
N GLY A 64 -22.97 46.89 22.84
CA GLY A 64 -24.25 46.26 23.10
C GLY A 64 -24.36 44.88 22.46
N ILE A 65 -25.42 44.16 22.82
CA ILE A 65 -25.69 42.81 22.33
C ILE A 65 -26.57 42.94 21.08
N PRO A 66 -26.09 42.54 19.89
CA PRO A 66 -26.92 42.61 18.69
C PRO A 66 -28.10 41.63 18.77
N PRO A 67 -29.28 42.00 18.25
CA PRO A 67 -30.42 41.08 18.20
C PRO A 67 -30.11 39.88 17.28
N VAL A 68 -30.74 38.73 17.55
CA VAL A 68 -30.68 37.54 16.68
C VAL A 68 -31.57 37.80 15.47
N SER A 69 -30.97 38.01 14.30
CA SER A 69 -31.70 38.30 13.06
C SER A 69 -31.60 37.19 12.03
N TYR A 70 -30.47 36.47 11.99
CA TYR A 70 -30.22 35.45 10.96
C TYR A 70 -30.54 34.04 11.46
N GLU A 71 -30.85 33.13 10.53
CA GLU A 71 -31.16 31.73 10.86
C GLU A 71 -29.96 30.99 11.46
N TRP A 72 -28.76 31.20 10.92
CA TRP A 72 -27.54 30.60 11.45
C TRP A 72 -27.21 31.07 12.88
N GLU A 73 -27.63 32.26 13.30
CA GLU A 73 -27.45 32.74 14.68
C GLU A 73 -28.30 31.96 15.69
N LYS A 74 -29.30 31.21 15.21
CA LYS A 74 -30.13 30.33 16.03
C LYS A 74 -29.50 28.95 16.20
N GLU A 75 -28.47 28.62 15.44
CA GLU A 75 -27.77 27.33 15.56
C GLU A 75 -26.97 27.25 16.87
N LYS A 76 -26.76 26.02 17.36
CA LYS A 76 -26.13 25.73 18.65
C LYS A 76 -24.73 26.34 18.79
N TRP A 77 -23.90 26.25 17.73
CA TRP A 77 -22.54 26.80 17.74
C TRP A 77 -22.53 28.34 17.84
N ALA A 78 -23.45 29.02 17.14
CA ALA A 78 -23.55 30.48 17.17
C ALA A 78 -24.09 30.99 18.51
N LYS A 79 -25.02 30.24 19.13
CA LYS A 79 -25.47 30.46 20.51
C LYS A 79 -24.33 30.30 21.51
N ALA A 80 -23.49 29.27 21.35
CA ALA A 80 -22.32 29.03 22.19
C ALA A 80 -21.29 30.18 22.06
N GLU A 81 -21.01 30.62 20.84
CA GLU A 81 -20.11 31.76 20.60
C GLU A 81 -20.65 33.05 21.23
N ARG A 82 -21.94 33.33 21.05
CA ARG A 82 -22.61 34.49 21.65
C ARG A 82 -22.57 34.43 23.18
N PHE A 83 -22.79 33.26 23.78
CA PHE A 83 -22.65 33.05 25.22
C PHE A 83 -21.19 33.24 25.67
N GLY A 84 -20.21 32.79 24.90
CA GLY A 84 -18.79 33.02 25.19
C GLY A 84 -18.39 34.51 25.17
N GLN A 85 -18.99 35.29 24.27
CA GLN A 85 -18.69 36.73 24.15
C GLN A 85 -19.40 37.60 25.19
N TYR A 86 -20.67 37.32 25.47
CA TYR A 86 -21.53 38.20 26.29
C TYR A 86 -21.95 37.56 27.64
N GLY A 87 -21.61 36.29 27.87
CA GLY A 87 -21.98 35.56 29.09
C GLY A 87 -23.50 35.45 29.28
N LEU A 88 -23.94 35.53 30.54
CA LEU A 88 -25.35 35.46 30.92
C LEU A 88 -26.19 36.61 30.37
N ALA A 89 -25.58 37.76 30.05
CA ALA A 89 -26.29 38.90 29.47
C ALA A 89 -26.85 38.59 28.06
N SER A 90 -26.31 37.55 27.39
CA SER A 90 -26.80 37.10 26.08
C SER A 90 -28.22 36.52 26.11
N GLY A 91 -28.72 36.10 27.26
CA GLY A 91 -30.02 35.44 27.39
C GLY A 91 -30.09 34.04 26.76
N VAL A 92 -28.94 33.45 26.39
CA VAL A 92 -28.87 32.09 25.85
C VAL A 92 -29.07 31.08 26.98
N ASN A 93 -29.91 30.06 26.75
CA ASN A 93 -30.10 28.98 27.71
C ASN A 93 -28.88 28.04 27.70
N ILE A 94 -28.22 27.91 28.85
CA ILE A 94 -27.01 27.10 29.01
C ILE A 94 -27.30 25.60 28.76
N ALA A 95 -28.49 25.12 29.12
CA ALA A 95 -28.85 23.72 28.97
C ALA A 95 -28.85 23.26 27.50
N GLU A 96 -29.16 24.17 26.56
CA GLU A 96 -29.16 23.88 25.12
C GLU A 96 -27.74 23.77 24.54
N LEU A 97 -26.72 24.33 25.22
CA LEU A 97 -25.35 24.32 24.74
C LEU A 97 -24.65 22.98 24.99
N TRP A 98 -25.11 22.22 25.98
CA TRP A 98 -24.57 20.89 26.27
C TRP A 98 -24.95 19.89 25.17
N PRO A 99 -24.08 18.91 24.87
CA PRO A 99 -24.42 17.85 23.94
C PRO A 99 -25.64 17.08 24.43
N THR A 100 -26.49 16.67 23.48
CA THR A 100 -27.63 15.80 23.79
C THR A 100 -27.13 14.36 23.94
N VAL A 101 -27.96 13.51 24.55
CA VAL A 101 -27.63 12.07 24.69
C VAL A 101 -27.44 11.43 23.31
N GLU A 102 -28.25 11.82 22.32
CA GLU A 102 -28.15 11.35 20.93
C GLU A 102 -26.80 11.74 20.31
N GLU A 103 -26.34 12.99 20.49
CA GLU A 103 -25.03 13.45 20.00
C GLU A 103 -23.88 12.64 20.64
N ILE A 104 -23.98 12.33 21.94
CA ILE A 104 -22.97 11.54 22.66
C ILE A 104 -22.93 10.09 22.13
N GLU A 105 -24.10 9.47 21.92
CA GLU A 105 -24.19 8.12 21.36
C GLU A 105 -23.66 8.04 19.93
N GLU A 106 -23.89 9.07 19.10
CA GLU A 106 -23.32 9.18 17.77
C GLU A 106 -21.78 9.27 17.82
N GLU A 107 -21.22 10.09 18.72
CA GLU A 107 -19.77 10.19 18.92
C GLU A 107 -19.14 8.87 19.37
N GLU A 108 -19.80 8.15 20.28
CA GLU A 108 -19.37 6.82 20.72
C GLU A 108 -19.45 5.78 19.60
N ALA A 109 -20.52 5.83 18.78
CA ALA A 109 -20.72 4.94 17.64
C ALA A 109 -19.68 5.17 16.52
N LEU A 110 -19.21 6.42 16.33
CA LEU A 110 -18.12 6.73 15.41
C LEU A 110 -16.80 6.05 15.83
N GLY A 111 -16.66 5.68 17.11
CA GLY A 111 -15.54 4.87 17.61
C GLY A 111 -14.17 5.54 17.45
N ILE A 112 -14.15 6.87 17.33
CA ILE A 112 -12.92 7.68 17.17
C ILE A 112 -12.05 7.53 18.41
N TYR A 113 -12.69 7.45 19.58
CA TYR A 113 -12.03 7.31 20.87
C TYR A 113 -12.07 5.85 21.32
N ALA A 114 -10.91 5.36 21.76
CA ALA A 114 -10.78 4.04 22.34
C ALA A 114 -10.47 4.16 23.83
N PRO A 115 -11.00 3.25 24.67
CA PRO A 115 -10.66 3.23 26.08
C PRO A 115 -9.17 2.89 26.25
N PHE A 116 -8.53 3.59 27.19
CA PHE A 116 -7.09 3.50 27.43
C PHE A 116 -6.61 2.06 27.69
N THR A 117 -7.37 1.29 28.48
CA THR A 117 -7.06 -0.11 28.80
C THR A 117 -6.94 -0.98 27.55
N ARG A 118 -7.88 -0.84 26.60
CA ARG A 118 -7.87 -1.57 25.33
C ARG A 118 -6.67 -1.22 24.47
N VAL A 119 -6.26 0.05 24.46
CA VAL A 119 -5.07 0.49 23.71
C VAL A 119 -3.82 -0.12 24.33
N LEU A 120 -3.67 -0.07 25.65
CA LEU A 120 -2.54 -0.68 26.36
C LEU A 120 -2.40 -2.18 26.13
N GLU A 121 -3.51 -2.92 26.11
CA GLU A 121 -3.48 -4.35 25.86
C GLU A 121 -3.03 -4.66 24.43
N LYS A 122 -3.54 -3.89 23.45
CA LYS A 122 -3.11 -4.00 22.05
C LYS A 122 -1.61 -3.73 21.90
N THR A 123 -1.11 -2.63 22.45
CA THR A 123 0.31 -2.27 22.34
C THR A 123 1.21 -3.36 22.95
N LYS A 124 0.84 -3.90 24.13
CA LYS A 124 1.59 -4.99 24.75
C LYS A 124 1.59 -6.27 23.90
N ASN A 125 0.48 -6.59 23.25
CA ASN A 125 0.40 -7.75 22.37
C ASN A 125 1.24 -7.54 21.10
N ASP A 126 1.20 -6.34 20.52
CA ASP A 126 2.00 -5.97 19.34
C ASP A 126 3.50 -5.98 19.65
N GLU A 127 3.90 -5.57 20.85
CA GLU A 127 5.29 -5.68 21.33
C GLU A 127 5.73 -7.14 21.42
N LYS A 128 4.95 -8.00 22.08
CA LYS A 128 5.25 -9.44 22.18
C LYS A 128 5.35 -10.12 20.82
N GLN A 129 4.47 -9.78 19.89
CA GLN A 129 4.52 -10.33 18.52
C GLN A 129 5.80 -9.91 17.81
N ARG A 130 6.16 -8.62 17.87
CA ARG A 130 7.42 -8.11 17.29
C ARG A 130 8.64 -8.79 17.89
N GLU A 131 8.69 -8.97 19.21
CA GLU A 131 9.77 -9.69 19.88
C GLU A 131 9.87 -11.15 19.42
N ALA A 132 8.73 -11.85 19.31
CA ALA A 132 8.69 -13.23 18.84
C ALA A 132 9.15 -13.36 17.37
N GLU A 133 8.76 -12.42 16.50
CA GLU A 133 9.20 -12.39 15.10
C GLU A 133 10.70 -12.11 14.98
N LEU A 134 11.22 -11.17 15.77
CA LEU A 134 12.65 -10.88 15.83
C LEU A 134 13.44 -12.10 16.31
N ALA A 135 12.98 -12.77 17.37
CA ALA A 135 13.61 -13.99 17.87
C ALA A 135 13.64 -15.10 16.80
N LYS A 136 12.52 -15.34 16.10
CA LYS A 136 12.47 -16.31 14.98
C LYS A 136 13.46 -15.95 13.88
N ARG A 137 13.51 -14.67 13.49
CA ARG A 137 14.43 -14.19 12.45
C ARG A 137 15.89 -14.39 12.85
N LEU A 138 16.24 -14.11 14.11
CA LEU A 138 17.60 -14.33 14.61
C LEU A 138 17.98 -15.81 14.58
N LEU A 139 17.08 -16.71 14.98
CA LEU A 139 17.30 -18.16 14.90
C LEU A 139 17.49 -18.64 13.46
N GLU A 140 16.71 -18.11 12.51
CA GLU A 140 16.89 -18.42 11.09
C GLU A 140 18.25 -17.94 10.57
N LEU A 141 18.68 -16.75 10.97
CA LEU A 141 19.98 -16.20 10.58
C LEU A 141 21.12 -17.05 11.15
N GLU A 142 21.03 -17.43 12.41
CA GLU A 142 22.03 -18.30 13.07
C GLU A 142 22.13 -19.66 12.36
N ASN A 143 21.00 -20.25 11.99
CA ASN A 143 20.97 -21.51 11.24
C ASN A 143 21.57 -21.36 9.83
N LYS A 144 21.32 -20.24 9.15
CA LYS A 144 21.90 -19.93 7.84
C LYS A 144 23.40 -19.69 7.94
N GLU A 145 23.86 -19.00 8.98
CA GLU A 145 25.27 -18.74 9.24
C GLU A 145 26.04 -20.03 9.49
N LYS A 146 25.50 -20.94 10.32
CA LYS A 146 26.06 -22.29 10.53
C LYS A 146 26.18 -23.08 9.22
N ASN A 147 25.20 -22.96 8.33
CA ASN A 147 25.19 -23.65 7.05
C ASN A 147 26.01 -22.96 5.95
N TYR A 148 26.38 -21.69 6.14
CA TYR A 148 27.00 -20.85 5.12
C TYR A 148 28.32 -21.45 4.61
N GLY A 149 29.18 -21.93 5.51
CA GLY A 149 30.47 -22.53 5.14
C GLY A 149 30.34 -23.75 4.21
N ASN A 150 29.30 -24.57 4.40
CA ASN A 150 29.04 -25.73 3.54
C ASN A 150 28.52 -25.30 2.16
N VAL A 151 27.66 -24.28 2.12
CA VAL A 151 27.15 -23.72 0.85
C VAL A 151 28.29 -23.09 0.05
N LEU A 152 29.18 -22.35 0.70
CA LEU A 152 30.32 -21.71 0.07
C LEU A 152 31.25 -22.74 -0.58
N LYS A 153 31.62 -23.81 0.14
CA LYS A 153 32.45 -24.89 -0.39
C LYS A 153 31.83 -25.56 -1.63
N LYS A 154 30.52 -25.81 -1.60
CA LYS A 154 29.80 -26.39 -2.76
C LYS A 154 29.81 -25.44 -3.96
N PHE A 155 29.66 -24.15 -3.73
CA PHE A 155 29.69 -23.13 -4.78
C PHE A 155 31.07 -23.01 -5.41
N GLU A 156 32.13 -22.97 -4.60
CA GLU A 156 33.52 -22.96 -5.07
C GLU A 156 33.85 -24.22 -5.88
N ALA A 157 33.45 -25.40 -5.39
CA ALA A 157 33.63 -26.65 -6.12
C ALA A 157 32.91 -26.62 -7.48
N SER A 158 31.66 -26.15 -7.53
CA SER A 158 30.90 -26.02 -8.77
C SER A 158 31.54 -25.06 -9.76
N LYS A 159 32.16 -23.96 -9.30
CA LYS A 159 32.92 -23.06 -10.18
C LYS A 159 34.13 -23.75 -10.79
N VAL A 160 34.91 -24.46 -9.97
CA VAL A 160 36.10 -25.20 -10.44
C VAL A 160 35.71 -26.30 -11.43
N GLU A 161 34.61 -27.01 -11.19
CA GLU A 161 34.07 -28.00 -12.13
C GLU A 161 33.63 -27.35 -13.44
N ALA A 162 32.94 -26.21 -13.39
CA ALA A 162 32.54 -25.47 -14.58
C ALA A 162 33.75 -24.99 -15.41
N GLU A 163 34.79 -24.47 -14.76
CA GLU A 163 36.04 -24.08 -15.42
C GLU A 163 36.76 -25.26 -16.06
N LYS A 164 36.83 -26.40 -15.37
CA LYS A 164 37.39 -27.64 -15.91
C LYS A 164 36.61 -28.10 -17.14
N GLU A 165 35.29 -28.18 -17.06
CA GLU A 165 34.46 -28.56 -18.19
C GLU A 165 34.63 -27.63 -19.40
N LEU A 166 34.75 -26.33 -19.19
CA LEU A 166 35.02 -25.37 -20.26
C LEU A 166 36.39 -25.63 -20.89
N SER A 167 37.43 -25.81 -20.07
CA SER A 167 38.78 -26.12 -20.56
C SER A 167 38.85 -27.46 -21.32
N GLU A 168 38.11 -28.48 -20.87
CA GLU A 168 38.02 -29.76 -21.56
C GLU A 168 37.29 -29.63 -22.90
N LYS A 169 36.19 -28.88 -22.94
CA LYS A 169 35.47 -28.59 -24.19
C LYS A 169 36.36 -27.83 -25.18
N GLU A 170 37.11 -26.83 -24.72
CA GLU A 170 38.09 -26.10 -25.54
C GLU A 170 39.20 -27.02 -26.06
N ALA A 171 39.79 -27.86 -25.19
CA ALA A 171 40.81 -28.82 -25.59
C ALA A 171 40.30 -29.86 -26.59
N LEU A 172 39.06 -30.33 -26.45
CA LEU A 172 38.42 -31.23 -27.41
C LEU A 172 38.15 -30.54 -28.76
N LEU A 173 37.71 -29.28 -28.74
CA LEU A 173 37.51 -28.49 -29.95
C LEU A 173 38.84 -28.26 -30.68
N GLU A 174 39.90 -27.90 -29.96
CA GLU A 174 41.23 -27.75 -30.53
C GLU A 174 41.76 -29.03 -31.17
N LYS A 175 41.60 -30.19 -30.50
CA LYS A 175 42.01 -31.49 -31.07
C LYS A 175 41.28 -31.76 -32.39
N LYS A 176 39.97 -31.56 -32.41
CA LYS A 176 39.15 -31.72 -33.63
C LYS A 176 39.56 -30.77 -34.74
N ILE A 177 39.88 -29.52 -34.41
CA ILE A 177 40.37 -28.54 -35.39
C ILE A 177 41.71 -28.99 -35.98
N ARG A 178 42.65 -29.47 -35.15
CA ARG A 178 43.96 -29.98 -35.62
C ARG A 178 43.82 -31.19 -36.52
N GLU A 179 42.98 -32.15 -36.18
CA GLU A 179 42.73 -33.34 -37.03
C GLU A 179 42.17 -32.96 -38.42
N ILE A 180 41.28 -31.96 -38.46
CA ILE A 180 40.74 -31.46 -39.73
C ILE A 180 41.83 -30.70 -40.51
N GLN A 181 42.67 -29.91 -39.84
CA GLN A 181 43.80 -29.22 -40.47
C GLN A 181 44.83 -30.21 -41.04
N GLU A 182 45.13 -31.28 -40.32
CA GLU A 182 46.02 -32.36 -40.80
C GLU A 182 45.46 -33.05 -42.05
N TYR A 183 44.13 -33.26 -42.10
CA TYR A 183 43.47 -33.84 -43.27
C TYR A 183 43.55 -32.95 -44.52
N PHE A 184 43.40 -31.63 -44.35
CA PHE A 184 43.44 -30.68 -45.47
C PHE A 184 44.85 -30.22 -45.85
N GLY A 185 45.80 -30.25 -44.91
CA GLY A 185 47.20 -29.86 -45.14
C GLY A 185 47.46 -28.35 -45.22
N TYR A 186 46.45 -27.51 -44.97
CA TYR A 186 46.55 -26.06 -44.88
C TYR A 186 45.60 -25.50 -43.80
N TRP A 187 45.86 -24.28 -43.35
CA TRP A 187 45.06 -23.63 -42.30
C TRP A 187 43.69 -23.22 -42.85
N ILE A 188 42.62 -23.73 -42.22
CA ILE A 188 41.21 -23.48 -42.57
C ILE A 188 40.52 -22.83 -41.37
N ASP A 189 39.72 -21.81 -41.65
CA ASP A 189 38.89 -21.14 -40.65
C ASP A 189 37.71 -22.03 -40.20
N PRO A 190 37.42 -22.12 -38.89
CA PRO A 190 36.28 -22.89 -38.36
C PRO A 190 34.90 -22.42 -38.84
N LYS A 191 34.82 -21.24 -39.46
CA LYS A 191 33.58 -20.65 -40.01
C LYS A 191 33.35 -21.01 -41.48
N ASP A 192 34.28 -21.71 -42.13
CA ASP A 192 34.14 -22.13 -43.52
C ASP A 192 33.11 -23.27 -43.63
N PRO A 193 32.15 -23.23 -44.57
CA PRO A 193 31.21 -24.33 -44.81
C PRO A 193 31.89 -25.69 -45.07
N ARG A 194 33.12 -25.70 -45.61
CA ARG A 194 33.91 -26.92 -45.83
C ARG A 194 34.31 -27.60 -44.52
N PHE A 195 34.63 -26.80 -43.50
CA PHE A 195 34.97 -27.29 -42.16
C PHE A 195 33.76 -27.99 -41.53
N GLU A 196 32.57 -27.39 -41.64
CA GLU A 196 31.33 -27.94 -41.08
C GLU A 196 30.95 -29.30 -41.68
N VAL A 197 31.14 -29.48 -43.00
CA VAL A 197 30.86 -30.75 -43.69
C VAL A 197 31.79 -31.86 -43.19
N MET A 198 33.10 -31.60 -43.12
CA MET A 198 34.07 -32.59 -42.65
C MET A 198 33.92 -32.90 -41.16
N PHE A 199 33.63 -31.89 -40.34
CA PHE A 199 33.34 -32.05 -38.93
C PHE A 199 32.15 -33.00 -38.71
N LYS A 200 31.05 -32.82 -39.47
CA LYS A 200 29.88 -33.71 -39.42
C LYS A 200 30.19 -35.14 -39.86
N GLN A 201 31.05 -35.34 -40.86
CA GLN A 201 31.47 -36.66 -41.31
C GLN A 201 32.29 -37.37 -40.22
N LYS A 202 33.25 -36.68 -39.60
CA LYS A 202 34.07 -37.22 -38.51
C LYS A 202 33.25 -37.57 -37.28
N GLU A 203 32.29 -36.73 -36.88
CA GLU A 203 31.37 -37.09 -35.79
C GLU A 203 30.52 -38.32 -36.10
N ALA A 204 30.11 -38.52 -37.37
CA ALA A 204 29.35 -39.68 -37.78
C ALA A 204 30.19 -40.96 -37.76
N GLU A 205 31.47 -40.88 -38.15
CA GLU A 205 32.44 -41.97 -38.07
C GLU A 205 32.71 -42.37 -36.60
N GLU A 206 32.97 -41.39 -35.73
CA GLU A 206 33.17 -41.63 -34.29
C GLU A 206 31.92 -42.23 -33.62
N LYS A 207 30.72 -41.72 -33.93
CA LYS A 207 29.46 -42.27 -33.39
C LYS A 207 29.23 -43.71 -33.86
N LYS A 208 29.60 -44.06 -35.10
CA LYS A 208 29.53 -45.44 -35.60
C LYS A 208 30.56 -46.34 -34.92
N ALA A 209 31.81 -45.88 -34.78
CA ALA A 209 32.88 -46.60 -34.10
C ALA A 209 32.54 -46.85 -32.61
N ALA A 210 32.01 -45.84 -31.91
CA ALA A 210 31.57 -45.97 -30.52
C ALA A 210 30.42 -46.97 -30.34
N LYS A 211 29.46 -47.00 -31.28
CA LYS A 211 28.37 -47.99 -31.26
C LYS A 211 28.89 -49.41 -31.49
N LEU A 212 29.83 -49.60 -32.40
CA LEU A 212 30.48 -50.90 -32.65
C LEU A 212 31.31 -51.36 -31.45
N ALA A 213 32.11 -50.46 -30.84
CA ALA A 213 32.88 -50.77 -29.65
C ALA A 213 31.99 -51.11 -28.44
N LYS A 214 30.87 -50.39 -28.24
CA LYS A 214 29.87 -50.73 -27.22
C LYS A 214 29.25 -52.11 -27.46
N ARG A 215 28.91 -52.44 -28.71
CA ARG A 215 28.37 -53.75 -29.09
C ARG A 215 29.39 -54.88 -28.85
N GLN A 216 30.65 -54.67 -29.20
CA GLN A 216 31.73 -55.63 -28.95
C GLN A 216 32.03 -55.79 -27.46
N ALA A 217 32.01 -54.71 -26.66
CA ALA A 217 32.17 -54.78 -25.21
C ALA A 217 31.00 -55.53 -24.54
N ALA A 218 29.77 -55.32 -25.01
CA ALA A 218 28.62 -56.10 -24.57
C ALA A 218 28.77 -57.59 -24.91
N GLN A 219 29.19 -57.92 -26.14
CA GLN A 219 29.45 -59.30 -26.57
C GLN A 219 30.57 -59.97 -25.76
N LYS A 220 31.65 -59.24 -25.44
CA LYS A 220 32.73 -59.75 -24.58
C LYS A 220 32.25 -60.04 -23.16
N LYS A 221 31.39 -59.18 -22.58
CA LYS A 221 30.78 -59.41 -21.27
C LYS A 221 29.85 -60.62 -21.27
N THR A 222 29.08 -60.83 -22.33
CA THR A 222 28.22 -62.02 -22.44
C THR A 222 29.03 -63.30 -22.63
N ILE A 223 30.11 -63.26 -23.41
CA ILE A 223 31.00 -64.42 -23.59
C ILE A 223 31.73 -64.77 -22.29
N ALA A 224 32.22 -63.77 -21.54
CA ALA A 224 32.83 -63.99 -20.23
C ALA A 224 31.84 -64.63 -19.23
N ALA A 225 30.61 -64.13 -19.16
CA ALA A 225 29.58 -64.70 -18.29
C ALA A 225 29.23 -66.17 -18.64
N VAL A 226 29.27 -66.54 -19.92
CA VAL A 226 29.03 -67.92 -20.37
C VAL A 226 30.21 -68.84 -20.02
N LEU A 227 31.45 -68.38 -20.20
CA LEU A 227 32.66 -69.13 -19.85
C LEU A 227 32.80 -69.33 -18.32
N ASP A 228 32.41 -68.34 -17.52
CA ASP A 228 32.39 -68.45 -16.06
C ASP A 228 31.32 -69.48 -15.60
N THR A 229 30.20 -69.60 -16.32
CA THR A 229 29.19 -70.63 -16.04
C THR A 229 29.59 -72.03 -16.52
N GLU A 230 30.37 -72.15 -17.59
CA GLU A 230 30.87 -73.43 -18.10
C GLU A 230 31.97 -74.00 -17.19
N SER A 231 32.90 -73.17 -16.70
CA SER A 231 33.94 -73.58 -15.74
C SER A 231 33.38 -74.00 -14.38
N ALA A 232 32.27 -73.39 -13.92
CA ALA A 232 31.54 -73.84 -12.72
C ALA A 232 30.79 -75.18 -12.93
N SER A 233 30.57 -75.61 -14.17
CA SER A 233 29.88 -76.87 -14.52
C SER A 233 30.82 -78.05 -14.79
N SER A 234 32.10 -77.79 -15.07
CA SER A 234 33.12 -78.83 -15.32
C SER A 234 33.80 -79.36 -14.06
N ASP A 235 33.71 -78.67 -12.92
CA ASP A 235 34.26 -79.11 -11.61
C ASP A 235 33.28 -79.98 -10.80
N ALA A 236 32.10 -80.32 -11.35
CA ALA A 236 31.05 -81.09 -10.67
C ALA A 236 30.84 -82.52 -11.23
N LYS A 237 31.82 -83.10 -11.92
CA LYS A 237 31.79 -84.47 -12.45
C LYS A 237 33.13 -85.17 -12.25
#